data_AF-A0A966WTD3-F1
#
_entry.id   AF-A0A966WTD3-F1
#
_cell.length_a   1.000
_cell.length_b   1.000
_cell.length_c   1.000
_cell.angle_alpha   90.00
_cell.angle_beta   90.00
_cell.angle_gamma   90.00
#
_symmetry.space_group_name_H-M   'P 1'
#
loop_
_entity.id
_entity.type
_entity.pdbx_description
1 polymer ?
#
loop_
_entity_poly.entity_id
_entity_poly.type
_entity_poly.pdbx_seq_one_letter_code
_entity_poly.pdbx_strand_id
1 'polypeptide(L)' 'MRTNIDINDRLMAEAMEATGLRTKRETVEAALRLLARRKRQASALALFGQVEWQGDLDAQRRDTPEPG' A
#
# COMPACT_ATOMS: atom_id res chain seq x y z
N MET A 1 -2.27 11.03 -19.57
CA MET A 1 -2.24 10.16 -20.78
C MET A 1 -3.63 9.58 -20.99
N ARG A 2 -4.16 9.59 -22.21
CA ARG A 2 -5.41 8.91 -22.55
C ARG A 2 -5.06 7.55 -23.14
N THR A 3 -5.63 6.48 -22.60
CA THR A 3 -5.40 5.10 -23.06
C THR A 3 -6.76 4.43 -23.19
N ASN A 4 -6.97 3.70 -24.28
CA ASN A 4 -8.15 2.85 -24.45
C ASN A 4 -7.76 1.43 -24.07
N ILE A 5 -8.48 0.86 -23.12
CA ILE A 5 -8.29 -0.49 -22.60
C ILE A 5 -9.67 -1.11 -22.35
N ASP A 6 -9.81 -2.39 -22.69
CA ASP A 6 -11.01 -3.15 -22.38
C ASP A 6 -10.92 -3.65 -20.94
N ILE A 7 -11.94 -3.34 -20.14
CA ILE A 7 -12.06 -3.78 -18.76
C ILE A 7 -13.40 -4.48 -18.62
N ASN A 8 -13.40 -5.64 -17.95
CA ASN A 8 -14.62 -6.35 -17.62
C ASN A 8 -15.57 -5.45 -16.79
N ASP A 9 -16.79 -5.24 -17.26
CA ASP A 9 -17.73 -4.32 -16.60
C ASP A 9 -18.15 -4.77 -15.21
N ARG A 10 -18.25 -6.08 -14.95
CA ARG A 10 -18.57 -6.59 -13.61
C ARG A 10 -17.46 -6.27 -12.62
N LEU A 11 -16.20 -6.45 -13.03
CA LEU A 11 -15.04 -6.09 -12.23
C LEU A 11 -15.01 -4.59 -11.93
N MET A 12 -15.30 -3.75 -12.93
CA MET A 12 -15.37 -2.30 -12.73
C MET A 12 -16.49 -1.92 -11.76
N ALA A 13 -17.67 -2.52 -11.90
CA ALA A 13 -18.80 -2.27 -11.01
C ALA A 13 -18.48 -2.67 -9.56
N GLU A 14 -17.94 -3.87 -9.35
CA GLU A 14 -17.52 -4.35 -8.04
C GLU A 14 -16.46 -3.44 -7.41
N ALA A 15 -15.46 -3.01 -8.19
CA ALA A 15 -14.43 -2.11 -7.70
C ALA A 15 -14.98 -0.71 -7.35
N MET A 16 -15.92 -0.19 -8.14
CA MET A 16 -16.59 1.09 -7.86
C MET A 16 -17.47 0.99 -6.61
N GLU A 17 -18.22 -0.09 -6.44
CA GLU A 17 -19.06 -0.36 -5.26
C GLU A 17 -18.20 -0.48 -3.99
N ALA A 18 -17.13 -1.27 -4.05
CA ALA A 18 -16.22 -1.49 -2.91
C ALA A 18 -15.46 -0.22 -2.49
N THR A 19 -15.25 0.73 -3.41
CA THR A 19 -14.50 1.96 -3.13
C THR A 19 -15.37 3.20 -2.95
N GLY A 20 -16.64 3.16 -3.36
CA GLY A 20 -17.55 4.31 -3.40
C GLY A 20 -17.15 5.39 -4.40
N LEU A 21 -16.25 5.10 -5.34
CA LEU A 21 -15.74 6.08 -6.31
C LEU A 21 -16.74 6.33 -7.43
N ARG A 22 -16.85 7.59 -7.85
CA ARG A 22 -17.90 8.06 -8.76
C ARG A 22 -17.61 7.76 -10.23
N THR A 23 -16.33 7.63 -10.58
CA THR A 23 -15.93 7.45 -11.98
C THR A 23 -15.04 6.23 -12.19
N LYS A 24 -15.15 5.62 -13.38
CA LYS A 24 -14.25 4.53 -13.81
C LYS A 24 -12.78 4.96 -13.75
N ARG A 25 -12.48 6.22 -14.14
CA ARG A 25 -11.10 6.77 -14.11
C ARG A 25 -10.52 6.79 -12.69
N GLU A 26 -11.27 7.33 -11.72
CA GLU A 26 -10.81 7.40 -10.32
C GLU A 26 -10.55 6.01 -9.75
N THR A 27 -11.43 5.06 -10.08
CA THR A 27 -11.32 3.66 -9.65
C THR A 27 -10.05 3.01 -10.19
N VAL A 28 -9.78 3.16 -11.49
CA VAL A 28 -8.55 2.65 -12.10
C VAL A 28 -7.31 3.32 -11.50
N GLU A 29 -7.33 4.64 -11.31
CA GLU A 29 -6.20 5.37 -10.74
C GLU A 29 -5.90 4.94 -9.29
N ALA A 30 -6.94 4.75 -8.48
CA ALA A 30 -6.82 4.23 -7.11
C ALA A 30 -6.26 2.80 -7.10
N ALA A 31 -6.75 1.91 -7.98
CA ALA A 31 -6.27 0.55 -8.10
C ALA A 31 -4.79 0.48 -8.49
N LEU A 32 -4.36 1.29 -9.46
CA LEU A 32 -2.96 1.36 -9.89
C LEU A 32 -2.03 1.88 -8.77
N ARG A 33 -2.47 2.91 -8.02
CA ARG A 33 -1.73 3.40 -6.84
C ARG A 33 -1.58 2.32 -5.78
N LEU A 34 -2.66 1.57 -5.50
CA LEU A 34 -2.64 0.47 -4.54
C LEU A 34 -1.67 -0.62 -4.97
N LEU A 35 -1.70 -1.02 -6.25
CA LEU A 35 -0.80 -2.03 -6.80
C LEU A 35 0.67 -1.61 -6.66
N ALA A 36 1.00 -0.38 -7.05
CA ALA A 36 2.35 0.16 -6.92
C ALA A 36 2.82 0.22 -5.46
N ARG A 37 1.92 0.62 -4.54
CA ARG A 37 2.22 0.65 -3.10
C ARG A 37 2.49 -0.76 -2.56
N ARG A 38 1.65 -1.74 -2.91
CA ARG A 38 1.83 -3.14 -2.50
C ARG A 38 3.13 -3.73 -3.01
N LYS A 39 3.52 -3.45 -4.26
CA LYS A 39 4.80 -3.92 -4.79
C LYS A 39 6.00 -3.30 -4.09
N ARG A 40 5.95 -2.01 -3.75
CA ARG A 40 6.98 -1.34 -2.94
C ARG A 40 7.11 -1.94 -1.52
N GLN A 41 5.98 -2.26 -0.89
CA GLN A 41 5.99 -2.95 0.40
C GLN A 41 6.56 -4.36 0.29
N ALA A 42 6.19 -5.11 -0.75
CA ALA A 42 6.75 -6.44 -1.00
C ALA A 42 8.26 -6.42 -1.26
N SER A 43 8.79 -5.41 -1.96
CA SER A 43 10.25 -5.26 -2.10
C SER A 43 10.94 -4.93 -0.78
N ALA A 44 10.29 -4.21 0.14
CA ALA A 44 10.83 -4.01 1.49
C ALA A 44 10.86 -5.32 2.30
N LEU A 45 9.89 -6.22 2.10
CA LEU A 45 9.94 -7.57 2.69
C LEU A 45 11.08 -8.42 2.11
N ALA A 46 11.45 -8.23 0.85
CA ALA A 46 12.60 -8.91 0.25
C ALA A 46 13.95 -8.46 0.85
N LEU A 47 14.00 -7.26 1.44
CA LEU A 47 15.17 -6.75 2.16
C LEU A 47 15.27 -7.30 3.60
N PHE A 48 14.21 -7.97 4.10
CA PHE A 48 14.19 -8.55 5.43
C PHE A 48 15.23 -9.69 5.53
N GLY A 49 16.22 -9.53 6.41
CA GLY A 49 17.35 -10.46 6.55
C GLY A 49 18.52 -10.25 5.57
N GLN A 50 18.40 -9.33 4.60
CA GLN A 50 19.50 -8.94 3.70
C GLN A 50 20.17 -7.63 4.13
N VAL A 51 19.49 -6.82 4.94
CA VAL A 51 19.99 -5.55 5.44
C VAL A 51 20.28 -5.69 6.92
N GLU A 52 21.51 -5.40 7.31
CA GLU A 52 21.92 -5.39 8.71
C GLU A 52 21.26 -4.19 9.40
N TRP A 53 20.43 -4.45 10.39
CA TRP A 53 19.75 -3.40 11.14
C TRP A 53 20.77 -2.72 12.07
N GLN A 54 21.15 -1.48 11.73
CA GLN A 54 21.98 -0.64 12.60
C GLN A 54 21.09 0.22 13.48
N GLY A 55 20.76 -0.30 14.66
CA GLY A 55 20.10 0.43 15.73
C GLY A 55 20.35 -0.23 17.08
N ASP A 56 19.95 0.43 18.16
CA ASP A 56 19.92 -0.14 19.50
C ASP A 56 18.45 -0.24 19.93
N LEU A 57 17.93 -1.47 19.99
CA LEU A 57 16.50 -1.72 20.28
C LEU A 57 16.19 -1.34 21.73
N ASP A 58 17.17 -1.48 22.63
CA ASP A 58 17.01 -1.17 24.05
C ASP A 58 16.98 0.34 24.26
N ALA A 59 17.72 1.11 23.46
CA ALA A 59 17.65 2.57 23.47
C ALA A 59 16.30 3.13 22.97
N GLN A 60 15.67 2.47 22.00
CA GLN A 60 14.39 2.90 21.42
C GLN A 60 13.16 2.48 22.24
N ARG A 61 13.30 1.48 23.12
CA ARG A 61 12.22 0.95 23.96
C ARG A 61 12.09 1.62 25.32
N ARG A 62 12.85 2.68 25.61
CA ARG A 62 12.75 3.46 26.85
C ARG A 62 11.50 4.36 26.87
N ASP A 63 10.35 3.75 26.68
CA ASP A 63 9.08 4.18 27.26
C ASP A 63 8.90 3.40 28.56
N THR A 64 9.82 3.58 29.51
CA THR A 64 9.51 3.24 30.91
C THR A 64 8.72 4.44 31.42
N PRO A 65 7.39 4.37 31.63
CA PRO A 65 6.69 5.44 32.31
C PRO A 65 7.34 5.59 33.70
N GLU A 66 7.81 6.80 34.01
CA GLU A 66 8.41 7.08 35.32
C GLU A 66 7.38 6.75 36.41
N PRO A 67 7.74 5.94 37.42
CA PRO A 67 6.90 5.78 38.58
C PRO A 67 7.16 6.94 39.56
N GLY A 68 6.16 7.82 39.72
CA GLY A 68 6.05 8.73 40.88
C GLY A 68 6.05 10.20 40.53
#